data_AF-A0A6J5CME3-F1
#
_entry.id   AF-A0A6J5CME3-F1
#
_cell.length_a   1.000
_cell.length_b   1.000
_cell.length_c   1.000
_cell.angle_alpha   90.00
_cell.angle_beta   90.00
_cell.angle_gamma   90.00
#
_symmetry.space_group_name_H-M   'P 1'
#
loop_
_entity.id
_entity.type
_entity.pdbx_description
1 polymer ?
#
loop_
_entity_poly.entity_id
_entity_poly.type
_entity_poly.pdbx_seq_one_letter_code
_entity_poly.pdbx_strand_id
1 'polypeptide(L)'
;MAFQDKFRAFTFGLAAGVPACELAGEKVLLFRHVPYELEDALARWLLLHDDLLLRDSAACALRFDDRGRMGITWAVWGRFLDWMGAQLDAGSEGQGGPHDAAHALREGMAARTPISELHDEPVLYLDAAPVELRAALRHWLDASPEDFARHDDSGRVALTWEGWEAFLRSMKRTLSAALDELEQAREPASGA
;
A
#
# COMPACT_ATOMS: atom_id res chain seq x y z
N MET A 1 -9.99 -17.75 21.79
CA MET A 1 -10.31 -16.33 21.50
C MET A 1 -9.12 -15.35 21.62
N ALA A 2 -8.02 -15.65 22.32
CA ALA A 2 -6.91 -14.68 22.46
C ALA A 2 -5.89 -14.61 21.28
N PHE A 3 -5.96 -15.54 20.31
CA PHE A 3 -5.02 -15.58 19.19
C PHE A 3 -5.48 -14.69 18.03
N GLN A 4 -6.78 -14.66 17.71
CA GLN A 4 -7.36 -13.78 16.68
C GLN A 4 -7.25 -12.29 17.05
N ASP A 5 -7.42 -11.93 18.33
CA ASP A 5 -7.22 -10.54 18.79
C ASP A 5 -5.76 -10.10 18.78
N LYS A 6 -4.82 -11.03 19.02
CA LYS A 6 -3.38 -10.76 18.89
C LYS A 6 -2.96 -10.72 17.41
N PHE A 7 -3.56 -11.54 16.55
CA PHE A 7 -3.33 -11.51 15.10
C PHE A 7 -3.85 -10.22 14.44
N ARG A 8 -4.95 -9.64 14.92
CA ARG A 8 -5.39 -8.29 14.51
C ARG A 8 -4.36 -7.19 14.79
N ALA A 9 -3.47 -7.40 15.76
CA ALA A 9 -2.36 -6.49 16.04
C ALA A 9 -1.08 -6.79 15.22
N PHE A 10 -1.01 -7.96 14.57
CA PHE A 10 0.18 -8.45 13.85
C PHE A 10 0.04 -8.47 12.33
N THR A 11 -1.16 -8.33 11.77
CA THR A 11 -1.38 -8.52 10.34
C THR A 11 -2.02 -7.31 9.69
N PHE A 12 -1.17 -6.61 8.94
CA PHE A 12 -1.46 -5.74 7.79
C PHE A 12 -1.94 -4.32 8.07
N GLY A 13 -1.01 -3.36 7.97
CA GLY A 13 -1.27 -1.94 8.20
C GLY A 13 -2.19 -1.31 7.15
N LEU A 14 -2.23 -1.89 5.95
CA LEU A 14 -3.15 -1.46 4.89
C LEU A 14 -4.62 -1.74 5.26
N ALA A 15 -4.89 -2.90 5.89
CA ALA A 15 -6.23 -3.25 6.35
C ALA A 15 -6.62 -2.54 7.65
N ALA A 16 -5.66 -2.19 8.50
CA ALA A 16 -5.90 -1.43 9.73
C ALA A 16 -6.12 0.07 9.50
N GLY A 17 -5.77 0.55 8.30
CA GLY A 17 -5.74 1.96 7.96
C GLY A 17 -4.45 2.65 8.40
N VAL A 18 -4.08 3.70 7.66
CA VAL A 18 -2.86 4.49 7.87
C VAL A 18 -3.20 5.78 8.63
N PRO A 19 -2.82 5.90 9.91
CA PRO A 19 -3.18 7.06 10.71
C PRO A 19 -2.35 8.27 10.27
N ALA A 20 -3.07 9.33 9.91
CA ALA A 20 -2.45 10.63 9.71
C ALA A 20 -2.29 11.36 11.05
N CYS A 21 -1.14 12.00 11.24
CA CYS A 21 -0.89 12.92 12.35
C CYS A 21 -0.89 14.34 11.82
N GLU A 22 -1.29 15.31 12.64
CA GLU A 22 -1.06 16.73 12.36
C GLU A 22 0.19 17.20 13.10
N LEU A 23 1.16 17.76 12.37
CA LEU A 23 2.35 18.42 12.91
C LEU A 23 2.39 19.85 12.37
N ALA A 24 2.36 20.84 13.26
CA ALA A 24 2.40 22.27 12.89
C ALA A 24 1.36 22.68 11.82
N GLY A 25 0.17 22.07 11.84
CA GLY A 25 -0.90 22.32 10.86
C GLY A 25 -0.74 21.59 9.52
N GLU A 26 0.27 20.73 9.39
CA GLU A 26 0.50 19.88 8.22
C GLU A 26 0.16 18.42 8.53
N LYS A 27 -0.51 17.75 7.58
CA LYS A 27 -0.82 16.32 7.66
C LYS A 27 0.44 15.51 7.34
N VAL A 28 0.83 14.60 8.23
CA VAL A 28 2.08 13.82 8.18
C VAL A 28 1.80 12.35 8.48
N LEU A 29 2.52 11.47 7.78
CA LEU A 29 2.62 10.05 8.13
C LEU A 29 3.94 9.81 8.87
N LEU A 30 3.86 9.48 10.17
CA LEU A 30 5.05 9.06 10.92
C LEU A 30 5.51 7.68 10.45
N PHE A 31 6.82 7.45 10.36
CA PHE A 31 7.35 6.18 9.85
C PHE A 31 6.88 4.96 10.64
N ARG A 32 6.73 5.09 11.97
CA ARG A 32 6.17 4.05 12.85
C ARG A 32 4.71 3.66 12.56
N HIS A 33 4.04 4.41 11.68
CA HIS A 33 2.65 4.22 11.28
C HIS A 33 2.52 3.78 9.83
N VAL A 34 3.64 3.63 9.11
CA VAL A 34 3.65 3.04 7.78
C VAL A 34 3.24 1.56 7.91
N PRO A 35 2.38 1.04 7.03
CA PRO A 35 2.10 -0.38 6.98
C PRO A 35 3.38 -1.19 6.82
N TYR A 36 3.56 -2.21 7.67
CA TYR A 36 4.74 -3.07 7.64
C TYR A 36 5.03 -3.64 6.23
N GLU A 37 3.99 -3.90 5.45
CA GLU A 37 4.08 -4.41 4.08
C GLU A 37 4.75 -3.44 3.11
N LEU A 38 4.72 -2.15 3.42
CA LEU A 38 5.21 -1.05 2.59
C LEU A 38 6.45 -0.37 3.19
N GLU A 39 6.87 -0.70 4.41
CA GLU A 39 8.01 -0.06 5.08
C GLU A 39 9.29 -0.11 4.23
N ASP A 40 9.64 -1.30 3.73
CA ASP A 40 10.84 -1.49 2.91
C ASP A 40 10.74 -0.77 1.56
N ALA A 41 9.61 -0.94 0.86
CA ALA A 41 9.37 -0.33 -0.43
C ALA A 41 9.38 1.21 -0.34
N LEU A 42 8.76 1.78 0.69
CA LEU A 42 8.75 3.22 0.94
C LEU A 42 10.18 3.73 1.25
N ALA A 43 10.93 3.02 2.08
CA ALA A 43 12.29 3.41 2.43
C ALA A 43 13.19 3.46 1.19
N ARG A 44 13.17 2.40 0.37
CA ARG A 44 13.91 2.34 -0.89
C ARG A 44 13.46 3.43 -1.88
N TRP A 45 12.15 3.61 -2.04
CA TRP A 45 11.60 4.64 -2.90
C TRP A 45 12.02 6.05 -2.47
N LEU A 46 12.06 6.34 -1.16
CA LEU A 46 12.54 7.63 -0.65
C LEU A 46 14.03 7.83 -0.90
N LEU A 47 14.86 6.79 -0.76
CA LEU A 47 16.29 6.84 -1.09
C LEU A 47 16.53 7.07 -2.59
N LEU A 48 15.58 6.71 -3.44
CA LEU A 48 15.63 7.04 -4.87
C LEU A 48 15.30 8.51 -5.17
N HIS A 49 14.77 9.26 -4.21
CA HIS A 49 14.36 10.66 -4.32
C HIS A 49 15.08 11.54 -3.28
N ASP A 50 16.39 11.71 -3.43
CA ASP A 50 17.25 12.44 -2.49
C ASP A 50 16.74 13.85 -2.19
N ASP A 51 16.13 14.51 -3.18
CA ASP A 51 15.54 15.85 -3.05
C ASP A 51 14.45 15.93 -1.97
N LEU A 52 13.80 14.81 -1.65
CA LEU A 52 12.78 14.70 -0.60
C LEU A 52 13.40 14.52 0.79
N LEU A 53 14.65 14.05 0.88
CA LEU A 53 15.33 13.77 2.14
C LEU A 53 16.32 14.87 2.55
N LEU A 54 16.79 15.66 1.60
CA LEU A 54 17.70 16.77 1.85
C LEU A 54 17.00 17.91 2.59
N ARG A 55 17.49 18.25 3.78
CA ARG A 55 16.89 19.27 4.66
C ARG A 55 16.84 20.67 4.03
N ASP A 56 17.83 20.98 3.19
CA ASP A 56 17.97 22.27 2.54
C ASP A 56 17.18 22.35 1.22
N SER A 57 16.54 21.26 0.81
CA SER A 57 15.67 21.23 -0.36
C SER A 57 14.31 21.85 -0.05
N ALA A 58 13.81 22.68 -0.96
CA ALA A 58 12.44 23.19 -0.90
C ALA A 58 11.39 22.06 -0.97
N ALA A 59 11.77 20.89 -1.49
CA ALA A 59 10.93 19.71 -1.59
C ALA A 59 11.06 18.76 -0.36
N CYS A 60 11.83 19.14 0.67
CA CYS A 60 12.07 18.28 1.82
C CYS A 60 10.76 17.79 2.45
N ALA A 61 10.59 16.48 2.45
CA ALA A 61 9.40 15.78 2.91
C ALA A 61 9.44 15.46 4.40
N LEU A 62 10.62 15.52 5.02
CA LEU A 62 10.81 15.06 6.38
C LEU A 62 10.21 16.04 7.39
N ARG A 63 9.44 15.49 8.33
CA ARG A 63 8.90 16.20 9.49
C ARG A 63 9.26 15.46 10.76
N PHE A 64 9.50 16.23 11.81
CA PHE A 64 9.82 15.72 13.13
C PHE A 64 8.79 16.26 14.10
N ASP A 65 8.30 15.40 14.99
CA ASP A 65 7.46 15.85 16.09
C ASP A 65 8.27 16.28 17.32
N ASP A 66 7.58 16.72 18.37
CA ASP A 66 8.18 17.18 19.62
C ASP A 66 9.01 16.11 20.35
N ARG A 67 8.86 14.84 19.97
CA ARG A 67 9.61 13.70 20.51
C ARG A 67 10.75 13.27 19.58
N GLY A 68 11.02 14.02 18.52
CA GLY A 68 12.02 13.71 17.51
C GLY A 68 11.64 12.53 16.61
N ARG A 69 10.39 12.07 16.61
CA ARG A 69 9.93 11.00 15.71
C ARG A 69 9.77 11.55 14.31
N MET A 70 10.29 10.80 13.35
CA MET A 70 10.34 11.21 11.95
C MET A 70 9.11 10.70 11.17
N GLY A 71 8.68 11.50 10.21
CA GLY A 71 7.64 11.16 9.24
C GLY A 71 7.82 11.89 7.92
N ILE A 72 6.95 11.57 6.97
CA ILE A 72 6.86 12.23 5.66
C ILE A 72 5.55 12.99 5.54
N THR A 73 5.55 14.07 4.77
CA THR A 73 4.31 14.80 4.46
C THR A 73 3.30 13.88 3.78
N TRP A 74 2.01 14.15 4.02
CA TRP A 74 0.94 13.39 3.39
C TRP A 74 0.96 13.48 1.85
N ALA A 75 1.49 14.58 1.30
CA ALA A 75 1.67 14.74 -0.14
C ALA A 75 2.69 13.74 -0.70
N VAL A 76 3.81 13.52 -0.01
CA VAL A 76 4.84 12.56 -0.44
C VAL A 76 4.38 11.12 -0.23
N TRP A 77 3.64 10.86 0.85
CA TRP A 77 2.93 9.58 0.99
C TRP A 77 2.00 9.30 -0.20
N GLY A 78 1.22 10.30 -0.63
CA GLY A 78 0.38 10.19 -1.83
C GLY A 78 1.17 9.88 -3.10
N ARG A 79 2.29 10.58 -3.33
CA ARG A 79 3.17 10.32 -4.49
C ARG A 79 3.72 8.90 -4.51
N PHE A 80 4.09 8.36 -3.36
CA PHE A 80 4.53 6.97 -3.24
C PHE A 80 3.40 6.00 -3.62
N LEU A 81 2.18 6.24 -3.16
CA LEU A 81 1.02 5.41 -3.50
C LEU A 81 0.62 5.51 -4.97
N ASP A 82 0.72 6.70 -5.57
CA ASP A 82 0.49 6.88 -7.01
C ASP A 82 1.52 6.08 -7.83
N TRP A 83 2.80 6.14 -7.42
CA TRP A 83 3.85 5.34 -8.03
C TRP A 83 3.58 3.84 -7.87
N MET A 84 3.21 3.39 -6.67
CA MET A 84 2.86 2.01 -6.38
C MET A 84 1.71 1.52 -7.26
N GLY A 85 0.63 2.31 -7.38
CA GLY A 85 -0.49 2.03 -8.26
C GLY A 85 -0.06 1.85 -9.71
N ALA A 86 0.76 2.77 -10.22
CA ALA A 86 1.30 2.68 -11.56
C ALA A 86 2.16 1.42 -11.80
N GLN A 87 2.92 0.94 -10.80
CA GLN A 87 3.68 -0.30 -10.94
C GLN A 87 2.78 -1.54 -10.96
N LEU A 88 1.74 -1.54 -10.14
CA LEU A 88 0.77 -2.63 -10.10
C LEU A 88 -0.06 -2.69 -11.39
N ASP A 89 -0.42 -1.53 -11.94
CA ASP A 89 -1.08 -1.42 -13.24
C ASP A 89 -0.14 -1.79 -14.40
N ALA A 90 1.13 -1.39 -14.36
CA ALA A 90 2.09 -1.73 -15.43
C ALA A 90 2.42 -3.23 -15.48
N GLY A 91 2.44 -3.90 -14.33
CA GLY A 91 2.54 -5.36 -14.25
C GLY A 91 1.26 -6.11 -14.66
N SER A 92 0.17 -5.37 -14.91
CA SER A 92 -1.15 -5.86 -15.27
C SER A 92 -1.52 -5.32 -16.65
N GLU A 93 -1.16 -6.00 -17.75
CA GLU A 93 -1.41 -5.47 -19.11
C GLU A 93 -2.89 -5.10 -19.34
N GLY A 94 -3.27 -3.82 -19.14
CA GLY A 94 -4.55 -3.25 -19.59
C GLY A 94 -5.32 -2.33 -18.62
N GLN A 95 -5.16 -1.01 -18.85
CA GLN A 95 -6.18 0.07 -18.78
C GLN A 95 -6.87 0.41 -17.43
N GLY A 96 -6.29 1.38 -16.71
CA GLY A 96 -6.95 2.19 -15.68
C GLY A 96 -6.50 3.66 -15.75
N GLY A 97 -7.42 4.61 -15.82
CA GLY A 97 -7.13 6.04 -16.04
C GLY A 97 -6.71 6.82 -14.77
N PRO A 98 -6.00 7.97 -14.89
CA PRO A 98 -5.07 8.45 -13.86
C PRO A 98 -5.61 9.43 -12.81
N HIS A 99 -6.94 9.61 -12.65
CA HIS A 99 -7.43 10.80 -11.92
C HIS A 99 -8.43 10.62 -10.76
N ASP A 100 -9.04 9.45 -10.55
CA ASP A 100 -9.96 9.24 -9.41
C ASP A 100 -9.32 8.49 -8.21
N ALA A 101 -8.13 7.91 -8.39
CA ALA A 101 -7.45 7.12 -7.37
C ALA A 101 -6.96 7.98 -6.17
N ALA A 102 -6.48 9.20 -6.43
CA ALA A 102 -5.84 10.06 -5.42
C ALA A 102 -6.81 10.67 -4.38
N HIS A 103 -8.09 10.85 -4.71
CA HIS A 103 -9.10 11.33 -3.75
C HIS A 103 -9.62 10.20 -2.87
N ALA A 104 -9.86 9.03 -3.46
CA ALA A 104 -10.26 7.83 -2.74
C ALA A 104 -9.13 7.31 -1.81
N LEU A 105 -7.88 7.60 -2.17
CA LEU A 105 -6.64 7.42 -1.41
C LEU A 105 -6.63 7.98 0.03
N ARG A 106 -7.42 9.04 0.25
CA ARG A 106 -7.40 9.83 1.49
C ARG A 106 -8.42 9.35 2.53
N GLU A 107 -9.47 8.67 2.08
CA GLU A 107 -10.57 8.21 2.94
C GLU A 107 -10.54 6.71 3.20
N GLY A 108 -10.08 5.90 2.23
CA GLY A 108 -10.05 4.43 2.34
C GLY A 108 -9.13 3.92 3.45
N MET A 109 -7.93 4.51 3.59
CA MET A 109 -7.00 4.13 4.65
C MET A 109 -7.36 4.68 6.04
N ALA A 110 -8.42 5.47 6.22
CA ALA A 110 -8.85 5.88 7.57
C ALA A 110 -9.89 4.90 8.17
N ALA A 111 -10.60 4.17 7.33
CA ALA A 111 -11.62 3.22 7.71
C ALA A 111 -11.05 1.81 7.59
N ARG A 112 -10.69 1.19 8.72
CA ARG A 112 -10.28 -0.23 8.81
C ARG A 112 -11.07 -1.10 7.82
N THR A 113 -10.38 -1.94 7.06
CA THR A 113 -10.99 -2.91 6.16
C THR A 113 -11.88 -3.86 6.97
N PRO A 114 -13.20 -3.89 6.72
CA PRO A 114 -14.11 -4.73 7.50
C PRO A 114 -13.94 -6.19 7.09
N ILE A 115 -13.32 -6.99 7.97
CA ILE A 115 -13.33 -8.46 7.85
C ILE A 115 -14.77 -8.93 8.04
N SER A 116 -15.27 -9.68 7.06
CA SER A 116 -16.59 -10.31 7.11
C SER A 116 -16.45 -11.82 7.25
N GLU A 117 -17.52 -12.50 7.64
CA GLU A 117 -17.58 -13.96 7.64
C GLU A 117 -18.48 -14.42 6.47
N LEU A 118 -17.99 -15.38 5.69
CA LEU A 118 -18.74 -16.05 4.63
C LEU A 118 -18.57 -17.56 4.84
N HIS A 119 -19.67 -18.27 5.11
CA HIS A 119 -19.65 -19.71 5.41
C HIS A 119 -18.65 -20.11 6.52
N ASP A 120 -18.63 -19.37 7.63
CA ASP A 120 -17.69 -19.55 8.76
C ASP A 120 -16.20 -19.33 8.41
N GLU A 121 -15.89 -18.78 7.23
CA GLU A 121 -14.55 -18.40 6.80
C GLU A 121 -14.39 -16.86 6.84
N PRO A 122 -13.28 -16.32 7.42
CA PRO A 122 -13.00 -14.90 7.36
C PRO A 122 -12.61 -14.48 5.93
N VAL A 123 -13.33 -13.53 5.37
CA VAL A 123 -13.14 -13.04 4.00
C VAL A 123 -13.06 -11.53 3.92
N LEU A 124 -12.41 -11.06 2.86
CA LEU A 124 -12.34 -9.65 2.46
C LEU A 124 -13.17 -9.45 1.19
N TYR A 125 -14.33 -8.81 1.27
CA TYR A 125 -15.05 -8.44 0.06
C TYR A 125 -14.25 -7.44 -0.80
N LEU A 126 -14.23 -7.66 -2.11
CA LEU A 126 -13.48 -6.82 -3.05
C LEU A 126 -13.95 -5.36 -3.01
N ASP A 127 -15.25 -5.14 -2.81
CA ASP A 127 -15.84 -3.79 -2.67
C ASP A 127 -15.51 -3.12 -1.33
N ALA A 128 -15.06 -3.89 -0.35
CA ALA A 128 -14.60 -3.43 0.95
C ALA A 128 -13.07 -3.26 1.02
N ALA A 129 -12.34 -3.73 0.00
CA ALA A 129 -10.89 -3.54 -0.06
C ALA A 129 -10.54 -2.04 -0.19
N PRO A 130 -9.32 -1.63 0.24
CA PRO A 130 -8.81 -0.30 -0.03
C PRO A 130 -8.90 0.00 -1.53
N VAL A 131 -9.52 1.13 -1.87
CA VAL A 131 -9.86 1.52 -3.25
C VAL A 131 -8.66 1.50 -4.19
N GLU A 132 -7.49 1.83 -3.66
CA GLU A 132 -6.19 1.85 -4.33
C GLU A 132 -5.75 0.46 -4.77
N LEU A 133 -6.15 -0.56 -4.02
CA LEU A 133 -5.81 -1.95 -4.29
C LEU A 133 -6.89 -2.66 -5.08
N ARG A 134 -8.11 -2.10 -5.23
CA ARG A 134 -9.23 -2.81 -5.87
C ARG A 134 -8.95 -3.22 -7.30
N ALA A 135 -8.35 -2.32 -8.10
CA ALA A 135 -8.02 -2.61 -9.49
C ALA A 135 -6.96 -3.71 -9.59
N ALA A 136 -5.84 -3.55 -8.88
CA ALA A 136 -4.77 -4.53 -8.81
C ALA A 136 -5.25 -5.88 -8.24
N LEU A 137 -6.10 -5.87 -7.22
CA LEU A 137 -6.65 -7.06 -6.59
C LEU A 137 -7.62 -7.79 -7.52
N ARG A 138 -8.44 -7.05 -8.28
CA ARG A 138 -9.34 -7.63 -9.28
C ARG A 138 -8.54 -8.30 -10.40
N HIS A 139 -7.54 -7.62 -10.94
CA HIS A 139 -6.68 -8.19 -11.97
C HIS A 139 -5.93 -9.42 -11.45
N TRP A 140 -5.39 -9.32 -10.24
CA TRP A 140 -4.71 -10.45 -9.59
C TRP A 140 -5.65 -11.64 -9.43
N LEU A 141 -6.90 -11.42 -9.01
CA LEU A 141 -7.92 -12.47 -8.91
C LEU A 141 -8.23 -13.13 -10.26
N ASP A 142 -8.39 -12.33 -11.31
CA ASP A 142 -8.65 -12.83 -12.67
C ASP A 142 -7.49 -13.72 -13.18
N ALA A 143 -6.26 -13.46 -12.73
CA ALA A 143 -5.06 -14.22 -13.07
C ALA A 143 -4.70 -15.33 -12.06
N SER A 144 -5.44 -15.45 -10.96
CA SER A 144 -5.10 -16.34 -9.84
C SER A 144 -5.97 -17.60 -9.80
N PRO A 145 -5.54 -18.66 -9.07
CA PRO A 145 -6.34 -19.85 -8.85
C PRO A 145 -7.71 -19.54 -8.22
N GLU A 146 -8.75 -20.25 -8.67
CA GLU A 146 -10.14 -20.10 -8.18
C GLU A 146 -10.25 -20.26 -6.64
N ASP A 147 -9.29 -20.96 -6.02
CA ASP A 147 -9.27 -21.25 -4.59
C ASP A 147 -9.14 -20.00 -3.68
N PHE A 148 -8.72 -18.85 -4.22
CA PHE A 148 -8.52 -17.62 -3.45
C PHE A 148 -9.75 -16.69 -3.39
N ALA A 149 -10.78 -17.00 -4.17
CA ALA A 149 -12.02 -16.23 -4.20
C ALA A 149 -13.22 -17.08 -3.75
N ARG A 150 -14.19 -16.42 -3.13
CA ARG A 150 -15.51 -16.95 -2.82
C ARG A 150 -16.55 -15.98 -3.37
N HIS A 151 -17.71 -16.51 -3.68
CA HIS A 151 -18.86 -15.71 -4.04
C HIS A 151 -19.93 -15.89 -2.97
N ASP A 152 -20.52 -14.80 -2.50
CA ASP A 152 -21.72 -14.87 -1.69
C ASP A 152 -22.96 -15.14 -2.57
N ASP A 153 -24.11 -15.36 -1.94
CA ASP A 153 -25.38 -15.62 -2.64
C ASP A 153 -25.83 -14.46 -3.55
N SER A 154 -25.28 -13.26 -3.35
CA SER A 154 -25.53 -12.08 -4.18
C SER A 154 -24.54 -11.93 -5.35
N GLY A 155 -23.57 -12.84 -5.47
CA GLY A 155 -22.51 -12.81 -6.47
C GLY A 155 -21.37 -11.86 -6.16
N ARG A 156 -21.26 -11.34 -4.93
CA ARG A 156 -20.13 -10.48 -4.52
C ARG A 156 -18.89 -11.33 -4.33
N VAL A 157 -17.78 -10.87 -4.90
CA VAL A 157 -16.48 -11.51 -4.79
C VAL A 157 -15.87 -11.19 -3.43
N ALA A 158 -15.49 -12.23 -2.70
CA ALA A 158 -14.79 -12.14 -1.44
C ALA A 158 -13.47 -12.92 -1.52
N LEU A 159 -12.40 -12.28 -1.10
CA LEU A 159 -11.07 -12.87 -1.02
C LEU A 159 -10.97 -13.70 0.25
N THR A 160 -10.46 -14.92 0.15
CA THR A 160 -10.05 -15.68 1.33
C THR A 160 -8.83 -15.04 1.97
N TRP A 161 -8.54 -15.40 3.22
CA TRP A 161 -7.33 -14.94 3.89
C TRP A 161 -6.05 -15.40 3.18
N GLU A 162 -6.03 -16.65 2.70
CA GLU A 162 -4.92 -17.17 1.91
C GLU A 162 -4.74 -16.39 0.60
N GLY A 163 -5.85 -16.01 -0.04
CA GLY A 163 -5.87 -15.13 -1.20
C GLY A 163 -5.27 -13.75 -0.91
N TRP A 164 -5.62 -13.16 0.23
CA TRP A 164 -5.05 -11.87 0.67
C TRP A 164 -3.54 -11.94 0.87
N GLU A 165 -3.05 -12.98 1.55
CA GLU A 165 -1.61 -13.17 1.75
C GLU A 165 -0.86 -13.45 0.44
N ALA A 166 -1.48 -14.19 -0.47
CA ALA A 166 -0.93 -14.45 -1.80
C ALA A 166 -0.85 -13.15 -2.64
N PHE A 167 -1.90 -12.33 -2.61
CA PHE A 167 -1.92 -11.00 -3.24
C PHE A 167 -0.80 -10.11 -2.68
N LEU A 168 -0.68 -9.99 -1.35
CA LEU A 168 0.37 -9.16 -0.74
C LEU A 168 1.78 -9.63 -1.09
N ARG A 169 2.01 -10.94 -1.18
CA ARG A 169 3.29 -11.50 -1.66
C ARG A 169 3.56 -11.12 -3.12
N SER A 170 2.54 -11.17 -3.97
CA SER A 170 2.66 -10.75 -5.36
C SER A 170 2.97 -9.25 -5.46
N MET A 171 2.22 -8.41 -4.75
CA MET A 171 2.43 -6.98 -4.68
C MET A 171 3.86 -6.64 -4.26
N LYS A 172 4.36 -7.25 -3.17
CA LYS A 172 5.75 -7.05 -2.72
C LYS A 172 6.76 -7.41 -3.80
N ARG A 173 6.57 -8.53 -4.51
CA ARG A 173 7.47 -8.94 -5.60
C ARG A 173 7.48 -7.92 -6.74
N THR A 174 6.30 -7.44 -7.16
CA THR A 174 6.18 -6.41 -8.20
C THR A 174 6.90 -5.12 -7.80
N LEU A 175 6.67 -4.65 -6.57
CA LEU A 175 7.32 -3.42 -6.07
C LEU A 175 8.83 -3.57 -5.93
N SER A 176 9.31 -4.72 -5.45
CA SER A 176 10.76 -4.99 -5.38
C SER A 176 11.39 -4.98 -6.76
N ALA A 177 10.78 -5.62 -7.76
CA ALA A 177 11.30 -5.64 -9.13
C ALA A 177 11.35 -4.22 -9.73
N ALA A 178 10.29 -3.43 -9.56
CA ALA A 178 10.25 -2.04 -10.03
C ALA A 178 11.31 -1.15 -9.34
N LEU A 179 11.56 -1.36 -8.05
CA LEU A 179 12.62 -0.66 -7.33
C LEU A 179 14.01 -1.09 -7.80
N ASP A 180 14.23 -2.38 -8.03
CA ASP A 180 15.50 -2.89 -8.58
C ASP A 180 15.79 -2.27 -9.95
N GLU A 181 14.78 -2.14 -10.82
CA GLU A 181 14.91 -1.48 -12.13
C GLU A 181 15.26 0.02 -11.99
N LEU A 182 14.61 0.73 -11.07
CA LEU A 182 14.92 2.15 -10.81
C LEU A 182 16.31 2.35 -10.22
N GLU A 183 16.75 1.47 -9.31
CA GLU A 183 18.08 1.48 -8.74
C GLU A 183 19.15 1.23 -9.81
N GLN A 184 18.95 0.23 -10.69
CA GLN A 184 19.83 -0.05 -11.83
C GLN A 184 19.89 1.11 -12.82
N ALA A 185 18.76 1.78 -13.10
CA ALA A 185 18.74 2.94 -13.98
C ALA A 185 19.48 4.16 -13.40
N ARG A 186 19.65 4.21 -12.07
CA ARG A 186 20.32 5.29 -11.35
C ARG A 186 21.82 5.02 -11.15
N GLU A 187 22.27 3.77 -11.21
CA GLU A 187 23.69 3.46 -11.28
C GLU A 187 24.27 3.98 -12.61
N PRO A 188 25.17 4.98 -12.61
CA PRO A 188 25.88 5.32 -13.82
C PRO A 188 26.66 4.08 -14.26
N ALA A 189 26.72 3.83 -15.57
CA ALA A 189 27.58 2.80 -16.17
C ALA A 189 29.05 3.04 -15.76
N SER A 190 29.41 2.59 -14.57
CA SER A 190 30.74 2.70 -14.01
C SER A 190 31.49 1.44 -14.44
N GLY A 191 31.84 1.42 -15.72
CA GLY A 191 32.50 0.32 -16.38
C GLY A 191 32.90 0.66 -17.81
N ALA A 192 33.73 1.70 -17.95
CA ALA A 192 34.61 1.90 -19.09
C ALA A 192 36.02 1.39 -18.73
#